data_AF-A0A1V4LVD7-F1
#
_entry.id   AF-A0A1V4LVD7-F1
#
_cell.length_a   1.000
_cell.length_b   1.000
_cell.length_c   1.000
_cell.angle_alpha   90.00
_cell.angle_beta   90.00
_cell.angle_gamma   90.00
#
_symmetry.space_group_name_H-M   'P 1'
#
loop_
_entity.id
_entity.type
_entity.pdbx_description
1 polymer ?
#
loop_
_entity_poly.entity_id
_entity_poly.type
_entity_poly.pdbx_seq_one_letter_code
_entity_poly.pdbx_strand_id
1 'polypeptide(L)'
;MLKKIGNTAIRTHHRASCHCGAVILEIHLPEGVPSPHRCDCSFCKRKGAIVAAVEWADLKVIRGKSALSRYQFGKHVAEHYFCKNCGTYTHHRLSNNPEEFGFNIGCLEGVNPFDLNDVPVADGGVWNSL
;
A
#
# COMPACT_ATOMS: atom_id res chain seq x y z
N MET A 1 -10.23 -12.92 3.12
CA MET A 1 -9.98 -11.48 3.34
C MET A 1 -10.18 -11.17 4.82
N LEU A 2 -9.42 -10.21 5.36
CA LEU A 2 -9.46 -9.86 6.79
C LEU A 2 -10.48 -8.75 7.02
N LYS A 3 -11.59 -9.07 7.70
CA LYS A 3 -12.62 -8.09 8.11
C LYS A 3 -12.25 -7.35 9.39
N LYS A 4 -11.20 -7.78 10.10
CA LYS A 4 -10.69 -7.18 11.32
C LYS A 4 -9.18 -7.40 11.39
N ILE A 5 -8.42 -6.40 11.86
CA ILE A 5 -6.99 -6.49 12.16
C ILE A 5 -6.80 -5.96 13.58
N GLY A 6 -6.29 -6.80 14.48
CA GLY A 6 -6.27 -6.49 15.92
C GLY A 6 -7.68 -6.18 16.43
N ASN A 7 -7.87 -4.97 16.95
CA ASN A 7 -9.18 -4.47 17.41
C ASN A 7 -9.94 -3.68 16.34
N THR A 8 -9.36 -3.43 15.18
CA THR A 8 -9.91 -2.52 14.17
C THR A 8 -10.73 -3.28 13.14
N ALA A 9 -12.01 -2.93 13.04
CA ALA A 9 -12.90 -3.44 12.00
C ALA A 9 -12.60 -2.75 10.66
N ILE A 10 -12.46 -3.56 9.61
CA ILE A 10 -12.27 -3.06 8.25
C ILE A 10 -13.65 -2.69 7.69
N ARG A 11 -13.74 -1.48 7.12
CA ARG A 11 -14.97 -0.92 6.58
C ARG A 11 -15.04 -1.18 5.08
N THR A 12 -16.25 -1.29 4.54
CA THR A 12 -16.46 -1.39 3.08
C THR A 12 -15.80 -0.25 2.32
N HIS A 13 -15.86 0.98 2.83
CA HIS A 13 -15.00 2.07 2.39
C HIS A 13 -14.12 2.46 3.57
N HIS A 14 -12.85 2.07 3.52
CA HIS A 14 -11.91 2.30 4.60
C HIS A 14 -10.91 3.38 4.18
N ARG A 15 -10.70 4.37 5.06
CA ARG A 15 -9.76 5.44 4.79
C ARG A 15 -8.35 5.00 5.12
N ALA A 16 -7.40 5.51 4.33
CA ALA A 16 -5.99 5.44 4.65
C ALA A 16 -5.36 6.83 4.56
N SER A 17 -4.34 7.10 5.36
CA SER A 17 -3.65 8.39 5.33
C SER A 17 -2.15 8.25 5.49
N CYS A 18 -1.40 9.21 4.94
CA CYS A 18 -0.01 9.36 5.31
C CYS A 18 0.12 9.89 6.75
N HIS A 19 1.31 9.82 7.34
CA HIS A 19 1.53 10.23 8.72
C HIS A 19 1.08 11.67 9.02
N CYS A 20 1.37 12.62 8.13
CA CYS A 20 1.00 14.02 8.33
C CYS A 20 -0.44 14.38 7.90
N GLY A 21 -1.22 13.42 7.41
CA GLY A 21 -2.60 13.62 6.96
C GLY A 21 -2.77 14.45 5.67
N ALA A 22 -1.67 14.85 5.01
CA ALA A 22 -1.71 15.61 3.77
C ALA A 22 -2.30 14.80 2.60
N VAL A 23 -2.09 13.48 2.61
CA VAL A 23 -2.61 12.53 1.63
C VAL A 23 -3.63 11.64 2.31
N ILE A 24 -4.83 11.55 1.72
CA ILE A 24 -5.90 10.67 2.19
C ILE A 24 -6.39 9.86 0.99
N LEU A 25 -6.48 8.55 1.20
CA LEU A 25 -7.04 7.58 0.28
C LEU A 25 -8.37 7.06 0.83
N GLU A 26 -9.26 6.68 -0.07
CA GLU A 26 -10.40 5.81 0.24
C GLU A 26 -10.22 4.51 -0.53
N ILE A 27 -10.37 3.39 0.17
CA ILE A 27 -10.19 2.05 -0.38
C ILE A 27 -11.49 1.27 -0.18
N HIS A 28 -12.02 0.74 -1.28
CA HIS A 28 -13.20 -0.11 -1.29
C HIS A 28 -12.80 -1.56 -0.98
N LEU A 29 -13.24 -2.06 0.18
CA LEU A 29 -12.89 -3.35 0.78
C LEU A 29 -14.17 -4.06 1.26
N PRO A 30 -15.11 -4.41 0.36
CA PRO A 30 -16.41 -4.98 0.75
C PRO A 30 -16.27 -6.28 1.56
N GLU A 31 -15.25 -7.08 1.26
CA GLU A 31 -14.96 -8.34 1.96
C GLU A 31 -13.79 -8.23 2.95
N GLY A 32 -13.27 -7.02 3.18
CA GLY A 32 -12.11 -6.75 4.03
C GLY A 32 -10.79 -6.73 3.26
N VAL A 33 -9.66 -6.74 3.98
CA VAL A 33 -8.31 -6.64 3.36
C VAL A 33 -7.92 -7.97 2.69
N PRO A 34 -7.59 -7.99 1.39
CA PRO A 34 -7.17 -9.20 0.70
C PRO A 34 -5.67 -9.49 0.91
N SER A 35 -5.35 -10.76 1.15
CA SER A 35 -3.99 -11.33 1.14
C SER A 35 -2.82 -10.39 1.51
N PRO A 36 -2.76 -9.88 2.76
CA PRO A 36 -1.62 -9.10 3.24
C PRO A 36 -0.30 -9.85 3.05
N HIS A 37 0.70 -9.16 2.51
CA HIS A 37 2.02 -9.74 2.30
C HIS A 37 3.11 -8.66 2.37
N ARG A 38 4.36 -9.11 2.52
CA ARG A 38 5.56 -8.31 2.28
C ARG A 38 6.17 -8.73 0.95
N CYS A 39 7.08 -7.90 0.43
CA CYS A 39 7.89 -8.24 -0.73
C CYS A 39 9.36 -8.00 -0.39
N ASP A 40 10.22 -8.95 -0.75
CA ASP A 40 11.65 -8.92 -0.44
C ASP A 40 12.53 -8.33 -1.56
N CYS A 41 11.92 -7.82 -2.65
CA CYS A 41 12.68 -7.19 -3.72
C CYS A 41 13.53 -6.03 -3.19
N SER A 42 14.56 -5.66 -3.96
CA SER A 42 15.54 -4.67 -3.50
C SER A 42 14.91 -3.33 -3.06
N PHE A 43 13.78 -2.93 -3.64
CA PHE A 43 13.04 -1.73 -3.20
C PHE A 43 12.08 -2.02 -2.03
N CYS A 44 11.27 -3.07 -2.10
CA CYS A 44 10.21 -3.33 -1.13
C CYS A 44 10.74 -3.70 0.26
N LYS A 45 11.86 -4.43 0.35
CA LYS A 45 12.50 -4.72 1.65
C LYS A 45 12.96 -3.46 2.38
N ARG A 46 13.29 -2.38 1.65
CA ARG A 46 13.66 -1.08 2.23
C ARG A 46 12.44 -0.28 2.67
N LYS A 47 11.29 -0.43 2.01
CA LYS A 47 10.01 0.15 2.46
C LYS A 47 9.51 -0.52 3.73
N GLY A 48 9.69 -1.83 3.88
CA GLY A 48 9.28 -2.61 5.05
C GLY A 48 7.76 -2.68 5.27
N ALA A 49 6.96 -2.23 4.31
CA ALA A 49 5.51 -2.17 4.44
C ALA A 49 4.86 -3.54 4.21
N ILE A 50 3.81 -3.84 4.98
CA ILE A 50 2.85 -4.88 4.63
C ILE A 50 1.84 -4.25 3.65
N VAL A 51 1.62 -4.91 2.53
CA VAL A 51 0.76 -4.44 1.46
C VAL A 51 -0.37 -5.43 1.19
N ALA A 52 -1.46 -4.91 0.66
CA ALA A 52 -2.55 -5.65 0.02
C ALA A 52 -2.88 -4.95 -1.30
N ALA A 53 -3.55 -5.64 -2.22
CA ALA A 53 -3.89 -5.10 -3.53
C ALA A 53 -5.39 -5.09 -3.78
N VAL A 54 -5.87 -4.09 -4.52
CA VAL A 54 -7.24 -3.98 -5.03
C VAL A 54 -7.20 -3.51 -6.48
N GLU A 55 -8.30 -3.69 -7.19
CA GLU A 55 -8.52 -3.09 -8.50
C GLU A 55 -8.32 -1.57 -8.46
N TRP A 56 -7.85 -0.99 -9.55
CA TRP A 56 -7.56 0.44 -9.62
C TRP A 56 -8.78 1.32 -9.34
N ALA A 57 -9.98 0.85 -9.69
CA ALA A 57 -11.24 1.53 -9.46
C ALA A 57 -11.62 1.59 -7.96
N ASP A 58 -11.07 0.68 -7.16
CA ASP A 58 -11.36 0.52 -5.73
C ASP A 58 -10.41 1.32 -4.82
N LEU A 59 -9.41 2.01 -5.37
CA LEU A 59 -8.56 2.93 -4.61
C LEU A 59 -8.62 4.34 -5.18
N LYS A 60 -8.99 5.31 -4.33
CA LYS A 60 -9.12 6.72 -4.74
C LYS A 60 -8.27 7.62 -3.85
N VAL A 61 -7.47 8.50 -4.47
CA VAL A 61 -6.85 9.62 -3.77
C VAL A 61 -7.87 10.73 -3.59
N ILE A 62 -8.47 10.81 -2.41
CA ILE A 62 -9.53 11.78 -2.10
C ILE A 62 -8.98 13.13 -1.61
N ARG A 63 -7.72 13.17 -1.14
CA ARG A 63 -7.00 14.41 -0.79
C ARG A 63 -5.50 14.27 -1.04
N GLY A 64 -4.85 15.37 -1.37
CA GLY A 64 -3.39 15.47 -1.33
C GLY A 64 -2.65 15.04 -2.59
N LYS A 65 -3.30 15.04 -3.76
CA LYS A 65 -2.66 14.71 -5.05
C LYS A 65 -1.38 15.52 -5.29
N SER A 66 -1.35 16.81 -4.93
CA SER A 66 -0.17 17.66 -5.05
C SER A 66 0.93 17.37 -4.01
N ALA A 67 0.61 16.65 -2.93
CA ALA A 67 1.55 16.20 -1.90
C ALA A 67 2.11 14.80 -2.18
N LEU A 68 1.65 14.12 -3.23
CA LEU A 68 2.20 12.84 -3.67
C LEU A 68 3.41 13.05 -4.58
N SER A 69 4.48 12.35 -4.26
CA SER A 69 5.62 12.12 -5.15
C SER A 69 5.50 10.72 -5.77
N ARG A 70 5.93 10.60 -7.02
CA ARG A 70 5.96 9.35 -7.78
C ARG A 70 7.41 8.92 -8.00
N TYR A 71 7.71 7.64 -7.74
CA TYR A 71 9.01 7.04 -7.99
C TYR A 71 8.85 5.79 -8.86
N GLN A 72 9.73 5.66 -9.86
CA GLN A 72 9.82 4.53 -10.76
C GLN A 72 11.29 4.13 -10.94
N PHE A 73 11.53 2.86 -11.20
CA PHE A 73 12.86 2.32 -11.49
C PHE A 73 12.71 1.06 -12.38
N GLY A 74 13.84 0.50 -12.81
CA GLY A 74 13.86 -0.70 -13.64
C GLY A 74 13.13 -0.49 -14.97
N LYS A 75 12.09 -1.29 -15.24
CA LYS A 75 11.28 -1.19 -16.48
C LYS A 75 10.33 0.01 -16.50
N HIS A 76 10.28 0.83 -15.45
CA HIS A 76 9.37 1.98 -15.32
C HIS A 76 7.89 1.62 -15.48
N VAL A 77 7.50 0.41 -15.06
CA VAL A 77 6.10 -0.06 -15.07
C VAL A 77 5.42 0.23 -13.74
N ALA A 78 6.00 -0.21 -12.63
CA ALA A 78 5.46 0.10 -11.31
C ALA A 78 5.60 1.60 -10.99
N GLU A 79 4.57 2.16 -10.39
CA GLU A 79 4.52 3.58 -9.97
C GLU A 79 4.34 3.63 -8.47
N HIS A 80 5.40 3.94 -7.72
CA HIS A 80 5.34 4.01 -6.26
C HIS A 80 5.04 5.43 -5.78
N TYR A 81 3.99 5.58 -4.98
CA TYR A 81 3.55 6.87 -4.47
C TYR A 81 3.82 7.01 -2.96
N PHE A 82 4.42 8.14 -2.60
CA PHE A 82 4.71 8.50 -1.21
C PHE A 82 4.44 9.98 -0.96
N CYS A 83 4.12 10.32 0.28
CA CYS A 83 3.91 11.71 0.66
C CYS A 83 5.24 12.46 0.68
N LYS A 84 5.37 13.53 -0.11
CA LYS A 84 6.59 14.34 -0.17
C LYS A 84 6.87 15.13 1.12
N ASN A 85 5.87 15.28 1.99
CA ASN A 85 5.98 16.04 3.23
C ASN A 85 6.48 15.19 4.40
N CYS A 86 6.11 13.90 4.47
CA CYS A 86 6.46 13.02 5.60
C CYS A 86 7.13 11.70 5.19
N GLY A 87 7.34 11.47 3.89
CA GLY A 87 7.99 10.25 3.39
C GLY A 87 7.13 8.98 3.41
N THR A 88 5.93 9.00 4.03
CA THR A 88 5.09 7.80 4.11
C THR A 88 4.72 7.27 2.72
N TYR A 89 5.12 6.04 2.44
CA TYR A 89 4.65 5.26 1.30
C TYR A 89 3.17 4.90 1.49
N THR A 90 2.32 5.29 0.53
CA THR A 90 0.86 5.13 0.65
C THR A 90 0.34 3.99 -0.22
N HIS A 91 0.65 4.02 -1.52
CA HIS A 91 0.19 3.05 -2.49
C HIS A 91 1.12 3.00 -3.71
N HIS A 92 0.93 2.02 -4.59
CA HIS A 92 1.65 1.92 -5.85
C HIS A 92 0.85 1.16 -6.90
N ARG A 93 1.05 1.52 -8.17
CA ARG A 93 0.60 0.70 -9.29
C ARG A 93 1.51 -0.53 -9.42
N LEU A 94 0.93 -1.72 -9.53
CA LEU A 94 1.68 -2.96 -9.64
C LEU A 94 2.41 -3.06 -10.99
N SER A 95 3.56 -3.75 -11.01
CA SER A 95 4.32 -3.99 -12.23
C SER A 95 3.80 -5.17 -13.06
N ASN A 96 3.21 -6.18 -12.39
CA ASN A 96 2.71 -7.41 -13.01
C ASN A 96 1.23 -7.30 -13.42
N ASN A 97 0.43 -6.51 -12.70
CA ASN A 97 -0.93 -6.17 -13.06
C ASN A 97 -1.14 -4.64 -12.98
N PRO A 98 -1.01 -3.91 -14.11
CA PRO A 98 -1.19 -2.47 -14.11
C PRO A 98 -2.62 -2.00 -13.81
N GLU A 99 -3.60 -2.91 -13.74
CA GLU A 99 -4.99 -2.62 -13.34
C GLU A 99 -5.17 -2.69 -11.81
N GLU A 100 -4.14 -3.03 -11.05
CA GLU A 100 -4.21 -3.07 -9.59
C GLU A 100 -3.34 -2.01 -8.91
N PHE A 101 -3.83 -1.54 -7.76
CA PHE A 101 -3.05 -0.77 -6.80
C PHE A 101 -2.78 -1.59 -5.54
N GLY A 102 -1.51 -1.63 -5.15
CA GLY A 102 -1.10 -2.11 -3.84
C GLY A 102 -1.04 -0.96 -2.85
N PHE A 103 -1.63 -1.11 -1.66
CA PHE A 103 -1.68 -0.09 -0.62
C PHE A 103 -0.98 -0.54 0.66
N ASN A 104 -0.44 0.41 1.42
CA ASN A 104 0.21 0.17 2.70
C ASN A 104 -0.83 -0.03 3.81
N ILE A 105 -0.88 -1.23 4.41
CA ILE A 105 -1.83 -1.55 5.49
C ILE A 105 -1.63 -0.64 6.70
N GLY A 106 -0.39 -0.23 6.99
CA GLY A 106 -0.10 0.68 8.10
C GLY A 106 -0.64 2.10 7.91
N CYS A 107 -1.18 2.43 6.73
CA CYS A 107 -1.87 3.70 6.49
C CYS A 107 -3.38 3.62 6.78
N LEU A 108 -3.98 2.44 6.91
CA LEU A 108 -5.41 2.28 7.17
C LEU A 108 -5.77 2.87 8.55
N GLU A 109 -6.85 3.65 8.62
CA GLU A 109 -7.27 4.32 9.85
C GLU A 109 -7.55 3.31 10.98
N GLY A 110 -6.83 3.47 12.10
CA GLY A 110 -6.97 2.62 13.28
C GLY A 110 -6.28 1.27 13.17
N VAL A 111 -5.71 0.89 12.03
CA VAL A 111 -5.00 -0.39 11.90
C VAL A 111 -3.59 -0.26 12.46
N ASN A 112 -3.25 -1.14 13.41
CA ASN A 112 -1.86 -1.41 13.76
C ASN A 112 -1.36 -2.61 12.93
N PRO A 113 -0.41 -2.42 11.99
CA PRO A 113 0.07 -3.50 11.14
C PRO A 113 0.82 -4.60 11.91
N PHE A 114 1.25 -4.33 13.15
CA PHE A 114 1.89 -5.33 14.02
C PHE A 114 0.91 -6.32 14.63
N ASP A 115 -0.40 -6.09 14.53
CA ASP A 115 -1.43 -7.06 14.93
C ASP A 115 -1.61 -8.19 13.89
N LEU A 116 -0.91 -8.10 12.74
CA LEU A 116 -0.85 -9.17 11.74
C LEU A 116 0.32 -10.11 12.04
N ASN A 117 0.00 -11.33 12.48
CA ASN A 117 0.96 -12.41 12.65
C ASN A 117 1.24 -13.13 11.32
N ASP A 118 2.40 -13.75 11.21
CA ASP A 118 2.77 -14.68 10.10
C ASP A 118 2.54 -14.14 8.68
N VAL A 119 2.79 -12.84 8.48
CA VAL A 119 2.61 -12.20 7.16
C VAL A 119 3.61 -12.80 6.15
N PRO A 120 3.14 -13.44 5.07
CA PRO A 120 4.00 -14.07 4.08
C PRO A 120 4.88 -13.03 3.37
N VAL A 121 6.04 -13.49 2.92
CA VAL A 121 6.96 -12.69 2.11
C VAL A 121 6.92 -13.25 0.68
N ALA A 122 6.46 -12.44 -0.26
CA ALA A 122 6.51 -12.77 -1.68
C ALA A 122 7.92 -12.52 -2.21
N ASP A 123 8.43 -13.48 -2.99
CA ASP A 123 9.67 -13.33 -3.77
C ASP A 123 9.43 -12.30 -4.88
N GLY A 124 10.06 -11.14 -4.74
CA GLY A 124 10.00 -10.07 -5.73
C GLY A 124 11.22 -9.99 -6.63
N GLY A 125 12.17 -10.94 -6.51
CA GLY A 125 13.42 -10.97 -7.25
C GLY A 125 14.40 -9.84 -6.88
N VAL A 126 15.64 -9.96 -7.38
CA VAL A 126 16.67 -8.94 -7.20
C VAL A 126 16.67 -7.98 -8.38
N TRP A 127 16.33 -6.72 -8.16
CA TRP A 127 16.70 -5.66 -9.10
C TRP A 127 18.11 -5.16 -8.75
N ASN A 128 19.08 -5.47 -9.62
CA ASN A 128 20.44 -4.94 -9.57
C ASN A 128 20.53 -3.69 -10.47
N SER A 129 20.93 -2.58 -9.87
CA SER A 129 21.21 -1.31 -10.55
C SER A 129 22.66 -1.20 -11.04
N LEU A 130 23.42 -2.29 -10.94
CA LEU A 130 24.82 -2.38 -11.34
C LEU A 130 24.91 -3.01 -12.72
#